data_AF-A0A843SNC5-F1
#
_entry.id   AF-A0A843SNC5-F1
#
_cell.length_a   1.000
_cell.length_b   1.000
_cell.length_c   1.000
_cell.angle_alpha   90.00
_cell.angle_beta   90.00
_cell.angle_gamma   90.00
#
_symmetry.space_group_name_H-M   'P 1'
#
loop_
_entity.id
_entity.type
_entity.pdbx_description
1 polymer ?
#
loop_
_entity_poly.entity_id
_entity_poly.type
_entity_poly.pdbx_seq_one_letter_code
_entity_poly.pdbx_strand_id
1 'polypeptide(L)'
;MRILLVTAVAMEAAPVLAHAGVPSATPSRLTRCSAAGHDVDVLLTGVGMVATAAWCSRAFTGHRYDLALNVGVCGSFDRALAPGDVVHVVRDRFSELGAEDGDRLLSMTELGLLDRDDRPFAREELVNPAPPRSQALEGLPAVSGITVNTVHGNERSIALVAERFGPQVESMEGAAFMYACMIHDLPFAQVRAVSNLVEKRNRDAWRMADAIERLGGVTVGVLESL
;
A
#
# COMPACT_ATOMS: atom_id res chain seq x y z
N MET A 1 13.43 3.24 -17.29
CA MET A 1 13.33 3.93 -15.98
C MET A 1 13.98 3.06 -14.92
N ARG A 2 14.36 3.67 -13.79
CA ARG A 2 14.70 2.96 -12.57
C ARG A 2 13.53 3.03 -11.59
N ILE A 3 12.97 1.87 -11.26
CA ILE A 3 11.74 1.73 -10.49
C ILE A 3 12.06 1.06 -9.16
N LEU A 4 11.54 1.59 -8.06
CA LEU A 4 11.54 0.91 -6.77
C LEU A 4 10.21 0.16 -6.59
N LEU A 5 10.24 -1.17 -6.55
CA LEU A 5 9.10 -2.00 -6.20
C LEU A 5 9.15 -2.34 -4.71
N VAL A 6 8.21 -1.81 -3.93
CA VAL A 6 8.16 -1.94 -2.47
C VAL A 6 7.09 -2.96 -2.08
N THR A 7 7.49 -3.97 -1.32
CA THR A 7 6.59 -4.99 -0.74
C THR A 7 6.91 -5.21 0.73
N ALA A 8 5.94 -5.64 1.52
CA ALA A 8 6.16 -5.89 2.94
C ALA A 8 6.88 -7.23 3.15
N VAL A 9 6.47 -8.25 2.39
CA VAL A 9 6.95 -9.63 2.53
C VAL A 9 7.34 -10.26 1.19
N ALA A 10 8.27 -11.22 1.25
CA ALA A 10 8.82 -11.88 0.07
C ALA A 10 7.77 -12.51 -0.85
N MET A 11 6.68 -13.04 -0.29
CA MET A 11 5.64 -13.69 -1.09
C MET A 11 4.88 -12.74 -2.01
N GLU A 12 4.76 -11.46 -1.65
CA GLU A 12 4.12 -10.43 -2.48
C GLU A 12 5.02 -10.05 -3.68
N ALA A 13 6.34 -10.10 -3.50
CA ALA A 13 7.32 -9.85 -4.55
C ALA A 13 7.56 -11.06 -5.48
N ALA A 14 7.26 -12.28 -5.01
CA ALA A 14 7.62 -13.52 -5.68
C ALA A 14 7.14 -13.60 -7.15
N PRO A 15 5.89 -13.22 -7.50
CA PRO A 15 5.45 -13.28 -8.90
C PRO A 15 6.26 -12.38 -9.84
N VAL A 16 6.62 -11.17 -9.40
CA VAL A 16 7.38 -10.22 -10.21
C VAL A 16 8.83 -10.66 -10.36
N LEU A 17 9.43 -11.16 -9.28
CA LEU A 17 10.79 -11.72 -9.31
C LEU A 17 10.87 -12.95 -10.24
N ALA A 18 9.86 -13.82 -10.20
CA ALA A 18 9.77 -14.98 -11.08
C ALA A 18 9.62 -14.56 -12.56
N HIS A 19 8.77 -13.56 -12.84
CA HIS A 19 8.64 -13.00 -14.19
C HIS A 19 9.96 -12.38 -14.70
N ALA A 20 10.73 -11.75 -13.81
CA ALA A 20 12.06 -11.19 -14.11
C ALA A 20 13.18 -12.26 -14.21
N GLY A 21 12.86 -13.55 -14.09
CA GLY A 21 13.85 -14.64 -14.15
C GLY A 21 14.79 -14.70 -12.95
N VAL A 22 14.45 -14.05 -11.84
CA VAL A 22 15.25 -14.09 -10.61
C VAL A 22 14.97 -15.41 -9.87
N PRO A 23 16.00 -16.24 -9.60
CA PRO A 23 15.82 -17.50 -8.88
C PRO A 23 15.25 -17.31 -7.47
N SER A 24 14.44 -18.27 -7.01
CA SER A 24 13.98 -18.35 -5.60
C SER A 24 15.13 -18.66 -4.64
N ALA A 25 15.99 -17.68 -4.38
CA ALA A 25 16.80 -17.63 -3.17
C ALA A 25 16.06 -16.78 -2.11
N THR A 26 16.38 -16.93 -0.82
CA THR A 26 15.85 -16.02 0.22
C THR A 26 16.14 -14.58 -0.22
N PRO A 27 15.12 -13.77 -0.55
CA PRO A 27 15.38 -12.47 -1.14
C PRO A 27 16.14 -11.60 -0.15
N SER A 28 17.22 -10.99 -0.61
CA SER A 28 17.86 -9.91 0.13
C SER A 28 16.86 -8.78 0.31
N ARG A 29 17.07 -7.94 1.33
CA ARG A 29 16.23 -6.77 1.58
C ARG A 29 16.03 -5.91 0.33
N LEU A 30 17.07 -5.81 -0.50
CA LEU A 30 17.02 -5.16 -1.81
C LEU A 30 17.54 -6.16 -2.85
N THR A 31 16.70 -6.49 -3.84
CA THR A 31 17.05 -7.36 -4.97
C THR A 31 16.93 -6.56 -6.24
N ARG A 32 17.96 -6.58 -7.10
CA ARG A 32 17.93 -5.87 -8.38
C ARG A 32 17.60 -6.84 -9.51
N CYS A 33 16.72 -6.43 -10.41
CA CYS A 33 16.39 -7.18 -11.61
C CYS A 33 16.03 -6.26 -12.77
N SER A 34 15.82 -6.84 -13.94
CA SER A 34 15.20 -6.15 -15.06
C SER A 34 13.86 -6.80 -15.37
N ALA A 35 12.82 -5.97 -15.51
CA ALA A 35 11.47 -6.40 -15.86
C ALA A 35 10.87 -5.38 -16.83
N ALA A 36 10.21 -5.85 -17.89
CA ALA A 36 9.58 -5.01 -18.91
C ALA A 36 10.48 -3.89 -19.51
N GLY A 37 11.79 -4.11 -19.61
CA GLY A 37 12.73 -3.09 -20.10
C GLY A 37 13.05 -1.96 -19.11
N HIS A 38 12.77 -2.18 -17.82
CA HIS A 38 13.11 -1.26 -16.74
C HIS A 38 14.14 -1.89 -15.77
N ASP A 39 14.92 -1.04 -15.11
CA ASP A 39 15.74 -1.43 -13.97
C ASP A 39 14.88 -1.41 -12.72
N VAL A 40 14.63 -2.56 -12.11
CA VAL A 40 13.73 -2.69 -10.96
C VAL A 40 14.53 -3.09 -9.72
N ASP A 41 14.47 -2.24 -8.71
CA ASP A 41 14.95 -2.56 -7.37
C ASP A 41 13.73 -3.02 -6.54
N VAL A 42 13.72 -4.29 -6.12
CA VAL A 42 12.67 -4.87 -5.26
C VAL A 42 13.10 -4.74 -3.81
N LEU A 43 12.38 -3.94 -3.03
CA LEU A 43 12.63 -3.65 -1.62
C LEU A 43 11.62 -4.38 -0.72
N LEU A 44 12.14 -5.19 0.20
CA LEU A 44 11.39 -5.80 1.29
C LEU A 44 11.49 -4.91 2.54
N THR A 45 10.42 -4.21 2.88
CA THR A 45 10.42 -3.32 4.05
C THR A 45 10.29 -4.11 5.35
N GLY A 46 9.52 -5.19 5.33
CA GLY A 46 8.87 -5.73 6.52
C GLY A 46 7.51 -5.06 6.74
N VAL A 47 6.68 -5.69 7.58
CA VAL A 47 5.30 -5.28 7.84
C VAL A 47 5.24 -4.03 8.71
N GLY A 48 4.31 -3.13 8.39
CA GLY A 48 3.95 -1.98 9.20
C GLY A 48 4.57 -0.65 8.75
N MET A 49 4.03 0.43 9.33
CA MET A 49 4.32 1.81 8.91
C MET A 49 5.79 2.20 9.11
N VAL A 50 6.35 1.90 10.29
CA VAL A 50 7.71 2.33 10.67
C VAL A 50 8.76 1.70 9.76
N ALA A 51 8.67 0.40 9.52
CA ALA A 51 9.59 -0.31 8.65
C ALA A 51 9.49 0.23 7.21
N THR A 52 8.26 0.43 6.73
CA THR A 52 8.01 0.96 5.38
C THR A 52 8.62 2.34 5.20
N ALA A 53 8.29 3.30 6.07
CA ALA A 53 8.81 4.66 5.98
C ALA A 53 10.36 4.68 6.06
N ALA A 54 10.95 3.99 7.04
CA ALA A 54 12.40 3.99 7.24
C ALA A 54 13.17 3.40 6.05
N TRP A 55 12.73 2.24 5.54
CA TRP A 55 13.42 1.58 4.43
C TRP A 55 13.18 2.27 3.10
N CYS A 56 11.99 2.83 2.86
CA CYS A 56 11.72 3.63 1.67
C CYS A 56 12.60 4.89 1.64
N SER A 57 12.60 5.69 2.72
CA SER A 57 13.44 6.89 2.81
C SER A 57 14.94 6.57 2.68
N ARG A 58 15.41 5.45 3.26
CA ARG A 58 16.79 4.99 3.06
C ARG A 58 17.07 4.65 1.59
N ALA A 59 16.14 4.01 0.89
CA ALA A 59 16.30 3.69 -0.53
C ALA A 59 16.32 4.95 -1.39
N PHE A 60 15.40 5.89 -1.16
CA PHE A 60 15.27 7.14 -1.91
C PHE A 60 16.48 8.07 -1.76
N THR A 61 17.16 8.03 -0.62
CA THR A 61 18.39 8.79 -0.39
C THR A 61 19.64 8.09 -0.96
N GLY A 62 19.63 6.76 -1.07
CA GLY A 62 20.75 5.98 -1.60
C GLY A 62 20.80 5.90 -3.12
N HIS A 63 19.66 6.02 -3.80
CA HIS A 63 19.53 5.92 -5.25
C HIS A 63 18.46 6.87 -5.79
N ARG A 64 18.64 7.36 -7.01
CA ARG A 64 17.59 8.08 -7.74
C ARG A 64 16.67 7.09 -8.42
N TYR A 65 15.38 7.17 -8.10
CA TYR A 65 14.30 6.43 -8.76
C TYR A 65 13.45 7.40 -9.56
N ASP A 66 12.92 6.93 -10.68
CA ASP A 66 11.96 7.68 -11.49
C ASP A 66 10.52 7.45 -11.00
N LEU A 67 10.27 6.30 -10.36
CA LEU A 67 8.97 5.85 -9.90
C LEU A 67 9.13 4.87 -8.72
N ALA A 68 8.21 4.92 -7.76
CA ALA A 68 8.02 3.88 -6.76
C ALA A 68 6.65 3.20 -6.86
N LEU A 69 6.59 1.89 -6.77
CA LEU A 69 5.37 1.10 -6.76
C LEU A 69 5.28 0.37 -5.43
N ASN A 70 4.23 0.61 -4.65
CA ASN A 70 3.96 -0.22 -3.48
C ASN A 70 2.87 -1.24 -3.82
N VAL A 71 3.26 -2.51 -3.79
CA VAL A 71 2.38 -3.63 -4.11
C VAL A 71 2.26 -4.56 -2.92
N GLY A 72 1.05 -5.06 -2.66
CA GLY A 72 0.82 -6.01 -1.60
C GLY A 72 -0.66 -6.37 -1.46
N VAL A 73 -1.01 -7.09 -0.40
CA VAL A 73 -2.40 -7.46 -0.13
C VAL A 73 -3.12 -6.46 0.78
N CYS A 74 -4.45 -6.48 0.76
CA CYS A 74 -5.29 -5.67 1.64
C CYS A 74 -6.54 -6.44 2.13
N GLY A 75 -7.10 -6.00 3.25
CA GLY A 75 -8.47 -6.35 3.63
C GLY A 75 -9.47 -5.39 2.97
N SER A 76 -10.66 -5.86 2.61
CA SER A 76 -11.73 -5.01 2.06
C SER A 76 -12.86 -4.76 3.05
N PHE A 77 -13.19 -3.49 3.28
CA PHE A 77 -14.42 -3.06 3.94
C PHE A 77 -15.59 -2.99 2.96
N ASP A 78 -15.30 -2.84 1.66
CA ASP A 78 -16.29 -2.77 0.60
C ASP A 78 -16.63 -4.18 0.08
N ARG A 79 -17.87 -4.61 0.28
CA ARG A 79 -18.34 -5.93 -0.17
C ARG A 79 -18.41 -6.08 -1.69
N ALA A 80 -18.34 -4.98 -2.44
CA ALA A 80 -18.23 -5.03 -3.90
C ALA A 80 -16.83 -5.43 -4.37
N LEU A 81 -15.80 -5.30 -3.51
CA LEU A 81 -14.43 -5.72 -3.78
C LEU A 81 -14.21 -7.12 -3.19
N ALA A 82 -14.26 -8.13 -4.03
CA ALA A 82 -14.12 -9.53 -3.65
C ALA A 82 -12.62 -9.93 -3.52
N PRO A 83 -12.30 -10.96 -2.72
CA PRO A 83 -10.94 -11.49 -2.70
C PRO A 83 -10.46 -11.90 -4.10
N GLY A 84 -9.27 -11.41 -4.47
CA GLY A 84 -8.70 -11.52 -5.82
C GLY A 84 -8.85 -10.26 -6.68
N ASP A 85 -9.74 -9.34 -6.33
CA ASP A 85 -9.81 -8.03 -6.98
C ASP A 85 -8.55 -7.22 -6.69
N VAL A 86 -8.07 -6.49 -7.69
CA VAL A 86 -6.89 -5.63 -7.57
C VAL A 86 -7.31 -4.18 -7.77
N VAL A 87 -6.86 -3.31 -6.88
CA VAL A 87 -7.29 -1.91 -6.80
C VAL A 87 -6.11 -0.97 -6.76
N HIS A 88 -6.34 0.26 -7.22
CA HIS A 88 -5.40 1.36 -7.11
C HIS A 88 -5.83 2.26 -5.94
N VAL A 89 -5.03 2.26 -4.87
CA VAL A 89 -5.30 3.11 -3.71
C VAL A 89 -4.78 4.52 -4.00
N VAL A 90 -5.69 5.43 -4.34
CA VAL A 90 -5.37 6.82 -4.74
C VAL A 90 -5.38 7.79 -3.56
N ARG A 91 -6.03 7.39 -2.46
CA ARG A 91 -6.07 8.11 -1.19
C ARG A 91 -5.89 7.14 -0.03
N ASP A 92 -5.11 7.51 0.97
CA ASP A 92 -4.87 6.70 2.17
C ASP A 92 -4.77 7.60 3.41
N ARG A 93 -4.91 7.02 4.60
CA ARG A 93 -4.82 7.75 5.87
C ARG A 93 -4.29 6.87 7.00
N PHE A 94 -3.68 7.50 8.00
CA PHE A 94 -3.34 6.83 9.25
C PHE A 94 -4.58 6.74 10.13
N SER A 95 -5.21 5.56 10.18
CA SER A 95 -6.47 5.39 10.91
C SER A 95 -6.35 5.59 12.42
N GLU A 96 -5.17 5.29 12.97
CA GLU A 96 -4.87 5.30 14.40
C GLU A 96 -4.17 6.60 14.85
N LEU A 97 -3.87 7.53 13.94
CA LEU A 97 -3.19 8.78 14.29
C LEU A 97 -4.17 9.74 14.98
N GLY A 98 -4.13 9.76 16.31
CA GLY A 98 -5.05 10.52 17.14
C GLY A 98 -4.77 10.37 18.63
N ALA A 99 -5.70 10.84 19.45
CA ALA A 99 -5.77 10.51 20.88
C ALA A 99 -7.16 10.00 21.24
N GLU A 100 -7.25 8.98 22.09
CA GLU A 100 -8.53 8.46 22.56
C GLU A 100 -9.22 9.46 23.50
N ASP A 101 -10.53 9.59 23.35
CA ASP A 101 -11.44 10.32 24.23
C ASP A 101 -12.70 9.45 24.45
N GLY A 102 -12.57 8.50 25.38
CA GLY A 102 -13.54 7.42 25.56
C GLY A 102 -13.61 6.53 24.30
N ASP A 103 -14.79 6.46 23.69
CA ASP A 103 -15.02 5.67 22.47
C ASP A 103 -14.68 6.43 21.18
N ARG A 104 -14.32 7.72 21.28
CA ARG A 104 -13.92 8.55 20.15
C ARG A 104 -12.40 8.57 20.02
N LEU A 105 -11.93 8.69 18.78
CA LEU A 105 -10.54 9.07 18.51
C LEU A 105 -10.55 10.52 18.01
N LEU A 106 -9.87 11.41 18.73
CA LEU A 106 -9.64 12.80 18.32
C LEU A 106 -8.53 12.84 17.27
N SER A 107 -8.76 13.54 16.17
CA SER A 107 -7.74 13.77 15.14
C SER A 107 -6.65 14.73 15.62
N MET A 108 -5.51 14.74 14.95
CA MET A 108 -4.42 15.68 15.26
C MET A 108 -4.84 17.14 15.06
N THR A 109 -5.78 17.40 14.14
CA THR A 109 -6.39 18.73 13.98
C THR A 109 -7.31 19.07 15.15
N GLU A 110 -8.16 18.13 15.59
CA GLU A 110 -9.04 18.35 16.75
C GLU A 110 -8.24 18.65 18.03
N LEU A 111 -7.04 18.05 18.15
CA LEU A 111 -6.09 18.31 19.23
C LEU A 111 -5.30 19.62 19.07
N GLY A 112 -5.38 20.28 17.91
CA GLY A 112 -4.60 21.48 17.60
C GLY A 112 -3.09 21.22 17.46
N LEU A 113 -2.70 19.98 17.14
CA LEU A 113 -1.30 19.55 17.04
C LEU A 113 -0.77 19.55 15.60
N LEU A 114 -1.65 19.43 14.61
CA LEU A 114 -1.30 19.53 13.19
C LEU A 114 -2.31 20.41 12.46
N ASP A 115 -1.83 21.11 11.43
CA ASP A 115 -2.72 21.76 10.46
C ASP A 115 -3.29 20.72 9.50
N ARG A 116 -4.55 20.90 9.10
CA ARG A 116 -5.28 19.95 8.22
C ARG A 116 -4.58 19.67 6.89
N ASP A 117 -3.85 20.66 6.40
CA ASP A 117 -3.15 20.66 5.12
C ASP A 117 -1.63 20.80 5.32
N ASP A 118 -1.11 20.41 6.50
CA ASP A 118 0.33 20.33 6.73
C ASP A 118 0.94 19.25 5.82
N ARG A 119 1.89 19.65 4.95
CA ARG A 119 2.44 18.76 3.94
C ARG A 119 3.06 17.53 4.63
N PRO A 120 2.73 16.29 4.19
CA PRO A 120 2.12 15.91 2.91
C PRO A 120 0.59 15.68 2.95
N PHE A 121 -0.09 16.06 4.03
CA PHE A 121 -1.54 15.88 4.12
C PHE A 121 -2.31 16.88 3.28
N ALA A 122 -3.44 16.43 2.75
CA ALA A 122 -4.51 17.25 2.21
C ALA A 122 -5.79 16.84 2.94
N ARG A 123 -6.33 17.72 3.79
CA ARG A 123 -7.49 17.44 4.66
C ARG A 123 -7.32 16.17 5.50
N GLU A 124 -6.16 16.01 6.14
CA GLU A 124 -5.78 14.85 6.97
C GLU A 124 -5.66 13.51 6.21
N GLU A 125 -5.68 13.53 4.87
CA GLU A 125 -5.45 12.36 4.02
C GLU A 125 -4.17 12.53 3.20
N LEU A 126 -3.61 11.40 2.75
CA LEU A 126 -2.58 11.37 1.73
C LEU A 126 -3.27 11.12 0.39
N VAL A 127 -3.20 12.09 -0.51
CA VAL A 127 -3.81 12.01 -1.85
C VAL A 127 -2.70 11.96 -2.88
N ASN A 128 -2.65 10.91 -3.71
CA ASN A 128 -1.67 10.84 -4.80
C ASN A 128 -1.97 11.95 -5.83
N PRO A 129 -1.10 12.97 -5.99
CA PRO A 129 -1.41 14.12 -6.82
C PRO A 129 -1.28 13.83 -8.32
N ALA A 130 -0.47 12.84 -8.69
CA ALA A 130 -0.13 12.53 -10.07
C ALA A 130 0.36 11.08 -10.17
N PRO A 131 -0.57 10.09 -10.18
CA PRO A 131 -0.18 8.71 -10.42
C PRO A 131 0.51 8.56 -11.79
N PRO A 132 1.43 7.59 -11.95
CA PRO A 132 2.08 7.34 -13.24
C PRO A 132 1.05 6.94 -14.29
N ARG A 133 1.33 7.30 -15.55
CA ARG A 133 0.50 6.88 -16.69
C ARG A 133 0.82 5.43 -17.02
N SER A 134 -0.14 4.55 -16.80
CA SER A 134 -0.04 3.14 -17.14
C SER A 134 -1.45 2.64 -17.45
N GLN A 135 -1.64 2.03 -18.61
CA GLN A 135 -2.95 1.53 -19.02
C GLN A 135 -3.48 0.48 -18.04
N ALA A 136 -2.60 -0.38 -17.52
CA ALA A 136 -3.00 -1.38 -16.53
C ALA A 136 -3.41 -0.73 -15.20
N LEU A 137 -2.70 0.31 -14.75
CA LEU A 137 -3.03 1.05 -13.52
C LEU A 137 -4.34 1.85 -13.65
N GLU A 138 -4.54 2.52 -14.79
CA GLU A 138 -5.74 3.32 -15.09
C GLU A 138 -7.01 2.44 -15.21
N GLY A 139 -6.85 1.16 -15.56
CA GLY A 139 -7.94 0.19 -15.61
C GLY A 139 -8.39 -0.36 -14.27
N LEU A 140 -7.64 -0.11 -13.17
CA LEU A 140 -8.01 -0.60 -11.84
C LEU A 140 -9.06 0.30 -11.18
N PRO A 141 -9.96 -0.26 -10.36
CA PRO A 141 -10.81 0.53 -9.48
C PRO A 141 -9.96 1.45 -8.59
N ALA A 142 -10.20 2.75 -8.66
CA ALA A 142 -9.57 3.74 -7.79
C ALA A 142 -10.33 3.79 -6.45
N VAL A 143 -9.62 3.55 -5.35
CA VAL A 143 -10.24 3.40 -4.01
C VAL A 143 -9.56 4.25 -2.94
N SER A 144 -10.24 4.46 -1.82
CA SER A 144 -9.66 4.99 -0.58
C SER A 144 -9.28 3.86 0.39
N GLY A 145 -8.07 3.97 0.95
CA GLY A 145 -7.53 3.07 1.94
C GLY A 145 -7.41 3.69 3.33
N ILE A 146 -7.23 2.82 4.32
CA ILE A 146 -6.62 3.15 5.60
C ILE A 146 -5.37 2.31 5.80
N THR A 147 -4.41 2.87 6.53
CA THR A 147 -3.26 2.14 7.03
C THR A 147 -3.37 1.96 8.54
N VAL A 148 -3.05 0.75 9.00
CA VAL A 148 -3.17 0.31 10.40
C VAL A 148 -1.88 -0.36 10.85
N ASN A 149 -1.54 -0.27 12.14
CA ASN A 149 -0.56 -1.18 12.74
C ASN A 149 -1.22 -2.40 13.39
N THR A 150 -2.54 -2.37 13.57
CA THR A 150 -3.34 -3.50 14.02
C THR A 150 -4.50 -3.75 13.05
N VAL A 151 -4.43 -4.83 12.27
CA VAL A 151 -5.51 -5.19 11.33
C VAL A 151 -6.83 -5.46 12.03
N HIS A 152 -7.92 -5.06 11.41
CA HIS A 152 -9.24 -5.17 12.01
C HIS A 152 -9.71 -6.64 12.01
N GLY A 153 -10.11 -7.09 13.19
CA GLY A 153 -10.63 -8.44 13.42
C GLY A 153 -11.70 -8.50 14.52
N ASN A 154 -12.18 -7.35 14.95
CA ASN A 154 -13.15 -7.16 16.02
C ASN A 154 -14.31 -6.28 15.53
N GLU A 155 -15.54 -6.72 15.75
CA GLU A 155 -16.74 -6.06 15.21
C GLU A 155 -16.89 -4.61 15.68
N ARG A 156 -16.50 -4.32 16.94
CA ARG A 156 -16.57 -2.95 17.48
C ARG A 156 -15.57 -2.03 16.79
N SER A 157 -14.30 -2.43 16.67
CA SER A 157 -13.31 -1.57 16.02
C SER A 157 -13.59 -1.41 14.52
N ILE A 158 -14.12 -2.45 13.86
CA ILE A 158 -14.59 -2.38 12.47
C ILE A 158 -15.71 -1.33 12.33
N ALA A 159 -16.73 -1.38 13.20
CA ALA A 159 -17.83 -0.42 13.15
C ALA A 159 -17.34 1.03 13.36
N LEU A 160 -16.47 1.25 14.35
CA LEU A 160 -15.93 2.57 14.67
C LEU A 160 -15.10 3.15 13.52
N VAL A 161 -14.21 2.36 12.90
CA VAL A 161 -13.39 2.84 11.79
C VAL A 161 -14.21 3.07 10.52
N ALA A 162 -15.24 2.24 10.29
CA ALA A 162 -16.16 2.39 9.17
C ALA A 162 -17.01 3.65 9.30
N GLU A 163 -17.56 3.92 10.49
CA GLU A 163 -18.31 5.15 10.78
C GLU A 163 -17.43 6.39 10.60
N ARG A 164 -16.19 6.34 11.10
CA ARG A 164 -15.31 7.51 11.10
C ARG A 164 -14.76 7.85 9.72
N PHE A 165 -14.41 6.85 8.92
CA PHE A 165 -13.62 7.06 7.70
C PHE A 165 -14.26 6.52 6.42
N GLY A 166 -15.24 5.63 6.51
CA GLY A 166 -15.79 4.92 5.36
C GLY A 166 -14.72 4.37 4.40
N PRO A 167 -13.68 3.65 4.89
CA PRO A 167 -12.62 3.17 4.03
C PRO A 167 -13.14 2.04 3.13
N GLN A 168 -12.53 1.87 1.95
CA GLN A 168 -12.83 0.71 1.10
C GLN A 168 -11.88 -0.45 1.36
N VAL A 169 -10.61 -0.16 1.68
CA VAL A 169 -9.59 -1.17 1.96
C VAL A 169 -8.72 -0.81 3.17
N GLU A 170 -8.10 -1.80 3.81
CA GLU A 170 -7.03 -1.63 4.80
C GLU A 170 -5.74 -2.34 4.42
N SER A 171 -4.60 -1.69 4.68
CA SER A 171 -3.26 -2.29 4.60
C SER A 171 -2.40 -1.86 5.79
N MET A 172 -1.18 -2.36 5.92
CA MET A 172 -0.30 -2.00 7.03
C MET A 172 0.84 -1.05 6.62
N GLU A 173 0.98 -0.76 5.33
CA GLU A 173 2.12 -0.02 4.77
C GLU A 173 1.72 1.21 3.94
N GLY A 174 0.50 1.25 3.37
CA GLY A 174 0.12 2.15 2.26
C GLY A 174 0.40 3.63 2.51
N ALA A 175 -0.17 4.19 3.56
CA ALA A 175 -0.01 5.59 3.95
C ALA A 175 1.45 5.91 4.28
N ALA A 176 2.19 5.02 4.94
CA ALA A 176 3.59 5.25 5.26
C ALA A 176 4.47 5.31 3.99
N PHE A 177 4.17 4.46 3.01
CA PHE A 177 4.80 4.52 1.69
C PHE A 177 4.46 5.82 0.95
N MET A 178 3.17 6.19 0.88
CA MET A 178 2.73 7.43 0.23
C MET A 178 3.38 8.65 0.87
N TYR A 179 3.39 8.72 2.20
CA TYR A 179 4.02 9.79 2.97
C TYR A 179 5.50 9.92 2.60
N ALA A 180 6.25 8.79 2.60
CA ALA A 180 7.65 8.80 2.23
C ALA A 180 7.86 9.29 0.79
N CYS A 181 7.07 8.83 -0.18
CA CYS A 181 7.19 9.28 -1.57
C CYS A 181 6.91 10.79 -1.71
N MET A 182 5.88 11.32 -1.04
CA MET A 182 5.50 12.73 -1.09
C MET A 182 6.55 13.66 -0.45
N ILE A 183 7.20 13.23 0.64
CA ILE A 183 8.30 13.98 1.25
C ILE A 183 9.53 14.00 0.34
N HIS A 184 9.73 12.96 -0.45
CA HIS A 184 10.85 12.83 -1.38
C HIS A 184 10.53 13.31 -2.81
N ASP A 185 9.35 13.89 -3.05
CA ASP A 185 8.88 14.33 -4.37
C ASP A 185 8.99 13.25 -5.47
N LEU A 186 8.82 11.98 -5.08
CA LEU A 186 8.95 10.83 -5.96
C LEU A 186 7.58 10.41 -6.51
N PRO A 187 7.38 10.33 -7.84
CA PRO A 187 6.16 9.75 -8.41
C PRO A 187 5.93 8.34 -7.88
N PHE A 188 4.67 7.99 -7.60
CA PHE A 188 4.36 6.69 -7.03
C PHE A 188 2.96 6.17 -7.38
N ALA A 189 2.75 4.87 -7.18
CA ALA A 189 1.43 4.24 -7.13
C ALA A 189 1.35 3.21 -6.01
N GLN A 190 0.15 3.04 -5.43
CA GLN A 190 -0.15 1.99 -4.46
C GLN A 190 -1.16 1.02 -5.10
N VAL A 191 -0.78 -0.25 -5.25
CA VAL A 191 -1.61 -1.30 -5.83
C VAL A 191 -1.84 -2.39 -4.79
N ARG A 192 -3.10 -2.72 -4.54
CA ARG A 192 -3.46 -3.74 -3.56
C ARG A 192 -4.32 -4.82 -4.17
N ALA A 193 -4.07 -6.07 -3.80
CA ALA A 193 -4.99 -7.17 -4.07
C ALA A 193 -5.76 -7.54 -2.80
N VAL A 194 -7.08 -7.66 -2.91
CA VAL A 194 -7.94 -8.02 -1.79
C VAL A 194 -7.67 -9.48 -1.42
N SER A 195 -7.17 -9.74 -0.22
CA SER A 195 -6.97 -11.11 0.29
C SER A 195 -8.18 -11.63 1.06
N ASN A 196 -8.98 -10.74 1.65
CA ASN A 196 -10.11 -11.07 2.50
C ASN A 196 -11.05 -9.87 2.65
N LEU A 197 -12.28 -10.14 3.06
CA LEU A 197 -13.15 -9.11 3.64
C LEU A 197 -12.71 -8.81 5.07
N VAL A 198 -12.89 -7.57 5.52
CA VAL A 198 -12.69 -7.17 6.91
C VAL A 198 -13.91 -7.60 7.71
N GLU A 199 -13.67 -8.51 8.66
CA GLU A 199 -14.70 -9.10 9.51
C GLU A 199 -14.07 -9.56 10.83
N LYS A 200 -14.88 -10.12 11.72
CA LYS A 200 -14.34 -10.81 12.89
C LYS A 200 -13.34 -11.86 12.42
N ARG A 201 -12.14 -11.85 13.00
CA ARG A 201 -10.97 -12.58 12.48
C ARG A 201 -11.31 -14.02 12.07
N ASN A 202 -11.23 -14.25 10.76
CA ASN A 202 -11.58 -15.51 10.12
C ASN A 202 -10.55 -15.81 9.03
N ARG A 203 -9.54 -16.62 9.35
CA ARG A 203 -8.45 -16.94 8.42
C ARG A 203 -8.89 -17.90 7.30
N ASP A 204 -9.95 -18.67 7.53
CA ASP A 204 -10.42 -19.68 6.57
C ASP A 204 -11.05 -19.04 5.34
N ALA A 205 -11.52 -17.79 5.45
CA ALA A 205 -12.04 -17.00 4.33
C ALA A 205 -10.94 -16.33 3.48
N TRP A 206 -9.67 -16.41 3.88
CA TRP A 206 -8.60 -15.69 3.20
C TRP A 206 -8.19 -16.39 1.91
N ARG A 207 -8.10 -15.64 0.81
CA ARG A 207 -7.69 -16.11 -0.52
C ARG A 207 -6.32 -15.58 -0.88
N MET A 208 -5.35 -15.82 0.00
CA MET A 208 -4.00 -15.25 -0.10
C MET A 208 -3.27 -15.63 -1.39
N ALA A 209 -3.32 -16.91 -1.79
CA ALA A 209 -2.65 -17.38 -2.99
C ALA A 209 -3.21 -16.70 -4.25
N ASP A 210 -4.53 -16.66 -4.38
CA ASP A 210 -5.20 -16.03 -5.52
C ASP A 210 -4.93 -14.53 -5.57
N ALA A 211 -4.96 -13.85 -4.42
CA ALA A 211 -4.65 -12.42 -4.33
C ALA A 211 -3.21 -12.12 -4.78
N ILE A 212 -2.23 -12.92 -4.35
CA ILE A 212 -0.83 -12.76 -4.75
C ILE A 212 -0.64 -13.02 -6.24
N GLU A 213 -1.28 -14.05 -6.79
CA GLU A 213 -1.21 -14.33 -8.23
C GLU A 213 -1.77 -13.16 -9.06
N ARG A 214 -2.96 -12.66 -8.68
CA ARG A 214 -3.61 -11.51 -9.33
C ARG A 214 -2.77 -10.24 -9.20
N LEU A 215 -2.23 -9.97 -8.01
CA LEU A 215 -1.32 -8.85 -7.74
C LEU A 215 -0.10 -8.93 -8.66
N GLY A 216 0.49 -10.11 -8.79
CA GLY A 216 1.65 -10.36 -9.65
C GLY A 216 1.38 -10.01 -11.10
N GLY A 217 0.30 -10.55 -11.66
CA GLY A 217 -0.09 -10.29 -13.04
C GLY A 217 -0.34 -8.80 -13.32
N VAL A 218 -1.06 -8.12 -12.42
CA VAL A 218 -1.32 -6.68 -12.55
C VAL A 218 -0.02 -5.87 -12.41
N THR A 219 0.85 -6.22 -11.48
CA THR A 219 2.13 -5.49 -11.28
C THR A 219 3.02 -5.58 -12.52
N VAL A 220 3.10 -6.77 -13.13
CA VAL A 220 3.79 -6.95 -14.42
C VAL A 220 3.13 -6.11 -15.52
N GLY A 221 1.80 -6.16 -15.64
CA GLY A 221 1.08 -5.35 -16.63
C GLY A 221 1.25 -3.84 -16.43
N VAL A 222 1.37 -3.38 -15.18
CA VAL A 222 1.74 -1.99 -14.88
C VAL A 222 3.12 -1.69 -15.42
N LEU A 223 4.13 -2.50 -15.08
CA LEU A 223 5.50 -2.32 -15.58
C LEU A 223 5.60 -2.33 -17.12
N GLU A 224 4.83 -3.18 -17.79
CA GLU A 224 4.79 -3.27 -19.27
C GLU A 224 4.12 -2.06 -19.95
N SER A 225 3.30 -1.30 -19.22
CA SER A 225 2.53 -0.18 -19.77
C SER A 225 2.98 1.19 -19.27
N LEU A 226 4.14 1.27 -18.61
CA LEU A 226 4.82 2.51 -18.20
C LEU A 226 5.62 3.18 -19.34
#